data_AF-A0A7X5SHY8-F1
#
_entry.id   AF-A0A7X5SHY8-F1
#
_cell.length_a   1.000
_cell.length_b   1.000
_cell.length_c   1.000
_cell.angle_alpha   90.00
_cell.angle_beta   90.00
_cell.angle_gamma   90.00
#
_symmetry.space_group_name_H-M   'P 1'
#
loop_
_entity.id
_entity.type
_entity.pdbx_description
1 polymer ?
#
loop_
_entity_poly.entity_id
_entity_poly.type
_entity_poly.pdbx_seq_one_letter_code
_entity_poly.pdbx_strand_id
1 'polypeptide(L)' 'MGSKTLCEWRRHEIPTDLKALRKIVRKPKFVCGKCARSANDKGYLCQPLRLKEE' A
#
# COMPACT_ATOMS: atom_id res chain seq x y z
N MET A 1 -10.44 12.12 -11.49
CA MET A 1 -10.72 11.14 -10.42
C MET A 1 -9.42 10.48 -10.00
N GLY A 2 -8.77 10.99 -8.96
CA GLY A 2 -7.57 10.35 -8.40
C GLY A 2 -8.00 9.12 -7.59
N SER A 3 -7.53 7.95 -7.97
CA SER A 3 -7.71 6.71 -7.20
C SER A 3 -7.06 6.89 -5.83
N LYS A 4 -7.82 6.68 -4.74
CA LYS A 4 -7.27 6.67 -3.37
C LYS A 4 -6.13 5.65 -3.31
N THR A 5 -4.96 6.12 -2.91
CA THR A 5 -3.82 5.26 -2.61
C THR A 5 -4.07 4.50 -1.31
N LEU A 6 -3.38 3.38 -1.12
CA LEU A 6 -3.37 2.67 0.14
C LEU A 6 -2.96 3.59 1.28
N CYS A 7 -2.13 4.62 1.05
CA CYS A 7 -1.72 5.61 2.07
C CYS A 7 -2.84 6.49 2.61
N GLU A 8 -3.97 6.58 1.91
CA GLU A 8 -5.11 7.41 2.31
C GLU A 8 -6.16 6.63 3.11
N TRP A 9 -6.04 5.29 3.17
CA TRP A 9 -6.97 4.44 3.90
C TRP A 9 -6.95 4.76 5.39
N ARG A 10 -8.15 4.93 5.96
CA ARG A 10 -8.38 5.10 7.40
C ARG A 10 -8.67 3.78 8.08
N ARG A 11 -8.47 3.74 9.41
CA ARG A 11 -8.64 2.52 10.24
C ARG A 11 -10.01 1.85 10.08
N HIS A 12 -11.07 2.62 9.87
CA HIS A 12 -12.43 2.08 9.69
C HIS A 12 -12.70 1.53 8.28
N GLU A 13 -11.92 1.91 7.26
CA GLU A 13 -12.05 1.39 5.89
C GLU A 13 -11.34 0.02 5.75
N ILE A 14 -10.26 -0.19 6.50
CA ILE A 14 -9.46 -1.43 6.49
C ILE A 14 -10.28 -2.73 6.66
N PRO A 15 -11.19 -2.87 7.64
CA PRO A 15 -11.95 -4.12 7.81
C PRO A 15 -12.89 -4.40 6.64
N THR A 16 -13.47 -3.35 6.04
CA THR A 16 -14.39 -3.48 4.89
C THR A 16 -13.66 -4.00 3.65
N ASP A 17 -12.41 -3.56 3.45
CA ASP A 17 -11.60 -3.90 2.26
C ASP A 17 -10.44 -4.86 2.56
N LEU A 18 -10.52 -5.62 3.65
CA LEU A 18 -9.43 -6.48 4.12
C LEU A 18 -8.96 -7.49 3.05
N LYS A 19 -9.88 -7.98 2.21
CA LYS A 19 -9.58 -8.90 1.11
C LYS A 19 -8.73 -8.23 0.02
N ALA A 20 -9.01 -6.97 -0.30
CA ALA A 20 -8.20 -6.19 -1.24
C ALA A 20 -6.83 -5.85 -0.63
N LEU A 21 -6.82 -5.42 0.64
CA LEU A 21 -5.59 -5.16 1.39
C LEU A 21 -4.64 -6.37 1.36
N ARG A 22 -5.16 -7.57 1.66
CA ARG A 22 -4.39 -8.83 1.60
C ARG A 22 -3.74 -9.04 0.24
N LYS A 23 -4.40 -8.70 -0.87
CA LYS A 23 -3.83 -8.82 -2.22
C LYS A 23 -2.71 -7.81 -2.44
N ILE A 24 -2.92 -6.56 -2.01
CA ILE A 24 -1.95 -5.47 -2.16
C ILE A 24 -0.67 -5.76 -1.38
N VAL A 25 -0.77 -6.32 -0.17
CA VAL A 25 0.40 -6.60 0.68
C VAL A 25 1.02 -7.97 0.47
N ARG A 26 0.43 -8.85 -0.36
CA ARG A 26 0.97 -10.20 -0.62
C ARG A 26 2.18 -10.08 -1.54
N LYS A 27 3.39 -10.17 -0.97
CA LYS A 27 4.71 -9.96 -1.60
C LYS A 27 4.96 -8.47 -1.92
N PRO A 28 5.15 -7.63 -0.89
CA PRO A 28 5.41 -6.22 -1.10
C PRO A 28 6.78 -6.05 -1.78
N LYS A 29 6.80 -5.25 -2.85
CA LYS A 29 8.02 -4.85 -3.57
C LYS A 29 8.38 -3.39 -3.30
N PHE A 30 7.46 -2.66 -2.69
CA PHE A 30 7.58 -1.26 -2.40
C PHE A 30 7.16 -0.97 -0.97
N VAL A 31 7.79 0.04 -0.39
CA VAL A 31 7.43 0.64 0.89
C VAL A 31 7.26 2.14 0.70
N CYS A 32 6.32 2.75 1.39
CA CYS A 32 6.15 4.19 1.34
C CYS A 32 7.14 4.87 2.29
N GLY A 33 7.98 5.78 1.78
CA GLY A 33 8.95 6.52 2.60
C GLY A 33 8.34 7.43 3.66
N LYS A 34 7.08 7.86 3.47
CA LYS A 34 6.38 8.76 4.40
C LYS A 34 5.51 8.03 5.42
N CYS A 35 4.82 6.98 4.99
CA CYS A 35 3.77 6.33 5.77
C CYS A 35 4.15 4.92 6.25
N ALA A 36 5.31 4.40 5.84
CA ALA A 36 5.79 3.05 6.09
C ALA A 36 4.84 1.92 5.63
N ARG A 37 3.83 2.23 4.80
CA ARG A 37 2.93 1.23 4.21
C ARG A 37 3.62 0.50 3.07
N SER A 38 3.42 -0.82 3.02
CA SER A 38 4.03 -1.68 2.01
C SER A 38 2.99 -2.14 0.99
N ALA A 39 3.40 -2.24 -0.27
CA ALA A 39 2.54 -2.71 -1.35
C ALA A 39 3.35 -3.50 -2.39
N ASN A 40 2.66 -4.38 -3.11
CA ASN A 40 3.21 -5.12 -4.24
C ASN A 40 3.38 -4.25 -5.49
N ASP A 41 2.66 -3.14 -5.58
CA ASP A 41 2.72 -2.16 -6.67
C ASP A 41 2.90 -0.73 -6.14
N LYS A 42 3.67 0.08 -6.88
CA LYS A 42 3.98 1.48 -6.53
C LYS A 42 2.76 2.40 -6.53
N GLY A 43 1.75 2.12 -7.37
CA GLY A 43 0.54 2.93 -7.53
C GLY A 43 -0.37 2.94 -6.30
N TYR A 44 -0.18 1.99 -5.38
CA TYR A 44 -0.88 1.98 -4.10
C TYR A 44 -0.25 2.92 -3.07
N LEU A 45 0.91 3.53 -3.32
CA LEU A 45 1.63 4.32 -2.32
C LEU A 45 1.78 5.77 -2.77
N CYS A 46 1.73 6.70 -1.82
CA CYS A 46 1.91 8.13 -2.12
C CYS A 46 3.39 8.52 -2.41
N GLN A 47 4.35 7.85 -1.76
CA GLN A 47 5.78 8.00 -2.01
C GLN A 47 6.46 6.62 -2.06
N PRO A 48 6.32 5.88 -3.17
CA PRO A 48 6.82 4.52 -3.29
C PRO A 48 8.36 4.49 -3.37
N LEU A 49 8.97 3.68 -2.51
CA LEU A 49 10.37 3.30 -2.54
C LEU A 49 10.46 1.80 -2.81
N ARG A 50 11.32 1.38 -3.75
CA ARG A 50 11.51 -0.04 -4.06
C ARG A 50 12.29 -0.71 -2.91
N LEU A 51 11.74 -1.80 -2.38
CA LEU A 51 12.46 -2.69 -1.48
C LEU A 51 13.50 -3.43 -2.32
N LYS A 52 14.78 -3.33 -1.94
CA LYS A 52 15.83 -4.15 -2.52
C LYS A 52 15.75 -5.52 -1.85
N GLU A 53 15.87 -6.59 -2.62
CA GLU A 53 16.13 -7.91 -2.06
C GLU A 53 17.57 -7.88 -1.52
N GLU A 54 17.72 -8.22 -0.24
CA GLU A 54 19.02 -8.39 0.43
C GLU A 54 19.53 -9.81 0.19
#